data_AF-A0A4W5LDA1-F1
#
_entry.id   AF-A0A4W5LDA1-F1
#
_cell.length_a   1.000
_cell.length_b   1.000
_cell.length_c   1.000
_cell.angle_alpha   90.00
_cell.angle_beta   90.00
_cell.angle_gamma   90.00
#
_symmetry.space_group_name_H-M   'P 1'
#
loop_
_entity.id
_entity.type
_entity.pdbx_description
1 polymer ?
#
loop_
_entity_poly.entity_id
_entity_poly.type
_entity_poly.pdbx_seq_one_letter_code
_entity_poly.pdbx_strand_id
1 'polypeptide(L)'
;PASLSPSVCLCLGSAFIKTLFPENLEAEKKGRPTTASSKIKKQANNLVQTLMKCTPHYIRCIKPNETKKPRDWEDTRAKHQVEYLGLRENIRVR
;
A
#
# COMPACT_ATOMS: atom_id res chain seq x y z
N PRO A 1 -11.08 -16.82 18.38
CA PRO A 1 -11.40 -15.51 17.77
C PRO A 1 -11.85 -15.69 16.31
N ALA A 2 -13.18 -15.63 16.11
CA ALA A 2 -13.91 -15.63 14.84
C ALA A 2 -13.52 -16.72 13.83
N SER A 3 -13.71 -17.99 14.22
CA SER A 3 -14.06 -19.05 13.28
C SER A 3 -15.39 -18.66 12.62
N LEU A 4 -15.35 -18.10 11.42
CA LEU A 4 -16.55 -17.88 10.61
C LEU A 4 -17.25 -19.25 10.49
N SER A 5 -18.47 -19.32 11.01
CA SER A 5 -19.20 -20.58 11.09
C SER A 5 -19.52 -21.10 9.68
N PRO A 6 -19.73 -22.42 9.51
CA PRO A 6 -20.15 -23.01 8.25
C PRO A 6 -21.50 -22.48 7.71
N SER A 7 -22.22 -21.66 8.49
CA SER A 7 -23.55 -21.15 8.12
C SER A 7 -23.56 -20.07 7.04
N VAL A 8 -22.42 -19.51 6.62
CA VAL A 8 -22.40 -18.56 5.48
C VAL A 8 -22.57 -19.29 4.14
N CYS A 9 -22.43 -20.62 4.12
CA CYS A 9 -22.46 -21.43 2.89
C CYS A 9 -23.86 -21.59 2.26
N LEU A 10 -24.97 -21.37 2.99
CA LEU A 10 -26.29 -21.78 2.48
C LEU A 10 -27.18 -20.70 1.82
N CYS A 11 -26.80 -19.42 1.77
CA CYS A 11 -27.76 -18.37 1.38
C CYS A 11 -27.45 -17.54 0.12
N LEU A 12 -26.43 -17.86 -0.70
CA LEU A 12 -26.10 -16.99 -1.84
C LEU A 12 -26.00 -17.78 -3.15
N GLY A 13 -27.13 -17.90 -3.86
CA GLY A 13 -27.23 -18.38 -5.24
C GLY A 13 -26.56 -17.47 -6.28
N SER A 14 -25.79 -16.47 -5.85
CA SER A 14 -25.10 -15.52 -6.74
C SER A 14 -23.68 -15.99 -7.06
N ALA A 15 -23.37 -16.13 -8.34
CA ALA A 15 -22.03 -16.44 -8.83
C ALA A 15 -20.99 -15.40 -8.35
N PHE A 16 -21.38 -14.12 -8.23
CA PHE A 16 -20.48 -13.05 -7.78
C PHE A 16 -19.93 -13.29 -6.37
N ILE A 17 -20.79 -13.68 -5.43
CA ILE A 17 -20.34 -13.93 -4.05
C ILE A 17 -19.37 -15.11 -3.99
N LYS A 18 -19.63 -16.17 -4.76
CA LYS A 18 -18.74 -17.32 -4.86
C LYS A 18 -17.35 -16.94 -5.39
N THR A 19 -17.25 -15.92 -6.24
CA THR A 19 -15.95 -15.41 -6.72
C THR A 19 -15.17 -14.61 -5.68
N LEU A 20 -15.86 -13.89 -4.77
CA LEU A 20 -15.21 -13.12 -3.71
C LEU A 20 -14.67 -14.01 -2.58
N PHE A 21 -15.34 -15.12 -2.30
CA PHE A 21 -15.02 -16.05 -1.21
C PHE A 21 -14.91 -17.49 -1.74
N PRO A 22 -13.85 -17.82 -2.49
CA PRO A 22 -13.64 -19.18 -2.98
C PRO A 22 -13.41 -20.16 -1.81
N GLU A 23 -13.88 -21.40 -1.94
CA GLU A 23 -13.59 -22.46 -0.98
C GLU A 23 -12.08 -22.70 -0.92
N ASN A 24 -11.49 -22.48 0.25
CA ASN A 24 -10.07 -22.68 0.48
C ASN A 24 -9.82 -24.07 1.06
N LEU A 25 -9.59 -25.06 0.20
CA LEU A 25 -9.32 -26.45 0.59
C LEU A 25 -8.01 -26.63 1.37
N GLU A 26 -7.12 -25.62 1.40
CA GLU A 26 -5.83 -25.63 2.10
C GLU A 26 -5.90 -25.04 3.52
N ALA A 27 -7.09 -24.60 3.97
CA ALA A 27 -7.29 -23.99 5.28
C ALA A 27 -7.05 -24.95 6.47
N GLU A 28 -6.92 -26.25 6.20
CA GLU A 28 -6.60 -27.30 7.18
C GLU A 28 -5.15 -27.27 7.69
N LYS A 29 -4.27 -26.44 7.10
CA LYS A 29 -2.91 -26.25 7.60
C LYS A 29 -2.94 -25.44 8.90
N LYS A 30 -2.85 -26.15 10.04
CA LYS A 30 -2.80 -25.70 11.45
C LYS A 30 -1.70 -24.66 11.79
N GLY A 31 -1.62 -23.57 11.04
CA GLY A 31 -0.69 -22.46 11.27
C GLY A 31 -1.44 -21.20 11.70
N ARG A 32 -0.78 -20.35 12.51
CA ARG A 32 -1.33 -19.04 12.86
C ARG A 32 -1.62 -18.24 11.57
N PRO A 33 -2.83 -17.68 11.40
CA PRO A 33 -3.14 -16.84 10.26
C PRO A 33 -2.15 -15.68 10.14
N THR A 34 -1.76 -15.35 8.92
CA THR A 34 -0.87 -14.21 8.66
C THR A 34 -1.53 -12.91 9.09
N THR A 35 -0.79 -12.07 9.84
CA THR A 35 -1.28 -10.76 10.28
C THR A 35 -1.29 -9.78 9.11
N ALA A 36 -2.15 -8.75 9.18
CA ALA A 36 -2.19 -7.68 8.19
C ALA A 36 -0.82 -7.01 8.00
N SER A 37 -0.09 -6.76 9.09
CA SER A 37 1.26 -6.18 9.05
C SER A 37 2.25 -7.06 8.27
N SER A 38 2.21 -8.39 8.49
CA SER A 38 3.05 -9.33 7.74
C SER A 38 2.71 -9.37 6.25
N LYS A 39 1.42 -9.23 5.89
CA LYS A 39 0.99 -9.14 4.48
C LYS A 39 1.53 -7.87 3.81
N ILE A 40 1.38 -6.71 4.45
CA ILE A 40 1.87 -5.43 3.91
C ILE A 40 3.40 -5.47 3.74
N LYS A 41 4.13 -5.99 4.73
CA LYS A 41 5.60 -6.13 4.64
C LYS A 41 6.00 -7.00 3.45
N LYS A 42 5.34 -8.14 3.24
CA LYS A 42 5.60 -9.03 2.10
C LYS A 42 5.30 -8.33 0.77
N GLN A 43 4.17 -7.64 0.68
CA GLN A 43 3.78 -6.90 -0.53
C GLN A 43 4.78 -5.77 -0.86
N ALA A 44 5.21 -5.01 0.13
CA ALA A 44 6.21 -3.95 -0.05
C ALA A 44 7.56 -4.51 -0.53
N ASN A 45 8.04 -5.61 0.06
CA ASN A 45 9.28 -6.26 -0.37
C ASN A 45 9.20 -6.75 -1.83
N ASN A 46 8.10 -7.39 -2.20
CA ASN A 46 7.89 -7.86 -3.58
C ASN A 46 7.84 -6.71 -4.58
N LEU A 47 7.20 -5.59 -4.19
CA LEU A 47 7.16 -4.38 -5.01
C LEU A 47 8.56 -3.82 -5.25
N VAL A 48 9.35 -3.65 -4.19
CA VAL A 48 10.73 -3.15 -4.30
C VAL A 48 11.57 -4.06 -5.20
N GLN A 49 11.50 -5.38 -5.02
CA GLN A 49 12.21 -6.34 -5.88
C GLN A 49 11.83 -6.21 -7.35
N THR A 50 10.56 -5.87 -7.64
CA THR A 50 10.09 -5.67 -9.01
C THR A 50 10.61 -4.36 -9.59
N LEU A 51 10.56 -3.27 -8.83
CA LEU A 51 11.07 -1.97 -9.26
C LEU A 51 12.58 -1.98 -9.55
N MET A 52 13.36 -2.77 -8.79
CA MET A 52 14.81 -2.89 -8.98
C MET A 52 15.21 -3.62 -10.27
N LYS A 53 14.28 -4.28 -10.96
CA LYS A 53 14.53 -4.96 -12.24
C LYS A 53 14.38 -4.05 -13.47
N CYS A 54 13.90 -2.83 -13.28
CA CYS A 54 13.59 -1.90 -14.37
C CYS A 54 14.45 -0.63 -14.26
N THR A 55 14.52 0.15 -15.34
CA THR A 55 15.11 1.49 -15.31
C THR A 55 14.17 2.46 -14.60
N PRO A 56 14.60 3.11 -13.51
CA PRO A 56 13.71 3.96 -12.71
C PRO A 56 13.56 5.36 -13.32
N HIS A 57 12.34 5.89 -13.24
CA HIS A 57 12.03 7.30 -13.50
C HIS A 57 11.38 7.90 -12.24
N TYR A 58 11.94 9.01 -11.74
CA TYR A 58 11.54 9.58 -10.46
C TYR A 58 10.73 10.87 -10.64
N ILE A 59 9.59 10.95 -9.95
CA ILE A 59 8.79 12.17 -9.80
C ILE A 59 8.66 12.44 -8.31
N ARG A 60 8.98 13.67 -7.88
CA ARG A 60 8.81 14.11 -6.48
C ARG A 60 7.80 15.24 -6.44
N CYS A 61 6.69 15.02 -5.75
CA CYS A 61 5.63 16.00 -5.61
C CYS A 61 5.85 16.85 -4.35
N ILE A 62 5.56 18.15 -4.43
CA ILE A 62 5.57 19.08 -3.29
C ILE A 62 4.14 19.55 -3.07
N LYS A 63 3.64 19.42 -1.84
CA LYS A 63 2.34 19.96 -1.44
C LYS A 63 2.51 21.44 -1.05
N PRO A 64 1.95 22.40 -1.81
CA PRO A 64 2.24 23.82 -1.62
C PRO A 64 1.56 24.43 -0.37
N ASN A 65 0.44 23.87 0.08
CA ASN A 65 -0.33 24.34 1.23
C ASN A 65 -1.22 23.21 1.81
N GLU A 66 -1.72 23.38 3.03
CA GLU A 66 -2.75 22.51 3.64
C GLU A 66 -4.19 22.97 3.40
N THR A 67 -4.39 24.22 2.99
CA THR A 67 -5.71 24.85 2.76
C THR A 67 -6.44 24.31 1.53
N LYS A 68 -5.75 23.54 0.68
CA LYS A 68 -6.23 22.99 -0.60
C LYS A 68 -6.64 24.08 -1.59
N LYS A 69 -6.07 25.29 -1.45
CA LYS A 69 -6.36 26.41 -2.34
C LYS A 69 -5.34 26.49 -3.49
N PRO A 70 -5.79 26.81 -4.71
CA PRO A 70 -4.86 27.11 -5.80
C PRO A 70 -4.12 28.42 -5.49
N ARG A 71 -2.85 28.53 -5.91
CA ARG A 71 -2.00 29.73 -5.74
C ARG A 71 -1.77 30.17 -4.28
N ASP A 72 -2.02 29.28 -3.33
CA ASP A 72 -1.70 29.48 -1.92
C ASP A 72 -0.38 28.76 -1.62
N TRP A 73 0.62 29.48 -1.12
CA TRP A 73 1.99 28.97 -0.97
C TRP A 73 2.48 29.12 0.46
N GLU A 74 2.94 28.02 1.03
CA GLU A 74 3.43 27.94 2.40
C GLU A 74 4.93 27.63 2.42
N ASP A 75 5.76 28.67 2.56
CA ASP A 75 7.21 28.59 2.47
C ASP A 75 7.84 27.60 3.46
N THR A 76 7.42 27.65 4.73
CA THR A 76 7.94 26.78 5.80
C THR A 76 7.71 25.31 5.48
N ARG A 77 6.54 24.99 4.96
CA ARG A 77 6.15 23.63 4.55
C ARG A 77 6.91 23.18 3.32
N ALA A 78 6.99 24.01 2.29
CA ALA A 78 7.75 23.68 1.08
C ALA A 78 9.23 23.46 1.42
N LYS A 79 9.82 24.33 2.25
CA LYS A 79 11.21 24.19 2.73
C LYS A 79 11.43 22.89 3.47
N HIS A 80 10.55 22.55 4.42
CA HIS A 80 10.63 21.27 5.14
C HIS A 80 10.58 20.07 4.17
N GLN A 81 9.70 20.10 3.16
CA GLN A 81 9.64 19.07 2.11
C GLN A 81 10.91 18.97 1.28
N VAL A 82 11.48 20.09 0.88
CA VAL A 82 12.75 20.14 0.15
C VAL A 82 13.88 19.50 0.97
N GLU A 83 13.93 19.77 2.28
CA GLU A 83 14.95 19.27 3.20
C GLU A 83 14.78 17.77 3.49
N TYR A 84 13.60 17.29 3.89
CA TYR A 84 13.44 15.87 4.24
C TYR A 84 13.48 14.94 3.01
N LEU A 85 13.11 15.44 1.82
CA LEU A 85 13.29 14.71 0.56
C LEU A 85 14.75 14.78 0.06
N GLY A 86 15.60 15.57 0.72
CA GLY A 86 16.99 15.81 0.35
C GLY A 86 17.15 16.38 -1.05
N LEU A 87 16.21 17.20 -1.55
CA LEU A 87 16.24 17.66 -2.95
C LEU A 87 17.53 18.44 -3.24
N ARG A 88 17.99 19.24 -2.26
CA ARG A 88 19.24 20.01 -2.37
C ARG A 88 20.46 19.09 -2.51
N GLU A 89 20.52 18.03 -1.72
CA GLU A 89 21.60 17.05 -1.74
C GLU A 89 21.57 16.25 -3.04
N ASN A 90 20.38 15.90 -3.55
CA ASN A 90 20.23 15.23 -4.84
C ASN A 90 20.73 16.09 -6.02
N ILE A 91 20.58 17.42 -5.95
CA ILE A 91 21.13 18.33 -6.96
C ILE A 91 22.66 18.40 -6.88
N ARG A 92 23.25 18.34 -5.67
CA ARG A 92 24.71 18.42 -5.49
C ARG A 92 25.47 17.18 -5.98
N VAL A 93 24.82 16.02 -5.96
CA VAL A 93 25.41 14.73 -6.36
C VAL A 93 25.21 14.45 -7.85
N ARG A 94 24.33 15.20 -8.51
CA ARG A 94 24.01 15.06 -9.93
C ARG A 94 24.81 16.05 -10.77
#